data_AF-A0A7V9C5K6-F1
#
_entry.id   AF-A0A7V9C5K6-F1
#
_cell.length_a   1.000
_cell.length_b   1.000
_cell.length_c   1.000
_cell.angle_alpha   90.00
_cell.angle_beta   90.00
_cell.angle_gamma   90.00
#
_symmetry.space_group_name_H-M   'P 1'
#
loop_
_entity.id
_entity.type
_entity.pdbx_description
1 polymer ?
#
loop_
_entity_poly.entity_id
_entity_poly.type
_entity_poly.pdbx_seq_one_letter_code
_entity_poly.pdbx_strand_id
1 'polypeptide(L)' 'MPTSICPECEEEVFVDVELEQGDRVSCDECHSNLVIVGLDPIELDLYEELDTDDYAEKDDFEAHEY' A
#
# COMPACT_ATOMS: atom_id res chain seq x y z
N MET A 1 13.66 16.68 7.58
CA MET A 1 12.89 15.48 7.26
C MET A 1 11.93 15.88 6.15
N PRO A 2 11.99 15.25 4.98
CA PRO A 2 11.05 15.52 3.91
C PRO A 2 9.62 15.14 4.35
N THR A 3 8.63 15.83 3.80
CA THR A 3 7.20 15.58 4.06
C THR A 3 6.49 15.26 2.76
N SER A 4 5.45 14.44 2.86
CA SER A 4 4.52 14.10 1.78
C SER A 4 3.09 14.21 2.28
N ILE A 5 2.12 14.29 1.38
CA ILE A 5 0.70 14.29 1.75
C ILE A 5 0.18 12.85 1.82
N CYS A 6 -0.61 12.54 2.84
CA CYS A 6 -1.32 11.27 2.95
C CYS A 6 -2.43 11.18 1.88
N PRO A 7 -2.46 10.13 1.05
CA PRO A 7 -3.51 9.98 0.03
C PRO A 7 -4.91 9.68 0.61
N GLU A 8 -5.01 9.31 1.90
CA GLU A 8 -6.28 8.93 2.55
C GLU A 8 -6.93 10.08 3.32
N CYS A 9 -6.15 10.81 4.12
CA CYS A 9 -6.66 11.88 4.99
C CYS A 9 -6.18 13.27 4.61
N GLU A 10 -5.36 13.40 3.56
CA GLU A 10 -4.82 14.65 3.05
C GLU A 10 -3.92 15.44 4.03
N GLU A 11 -3.45 14.80 5.12
CA GLU A 11 -2.55 15.41 6.11
C GLU A 11 -1.06 15.26 5.72
N GLU A 12 -0.19 16.13 6.25
CA GLU A 12 1.27 16.00 6.15
C GLU A 12 1.81 14.79 6.92
N VAL A 13 2.51 13.91 6.20
CA VAL A 13 3.23 12.75 6.73
C VAL A 13 4.74 13.00 6.67
N PHE A 14 5.42 12.76 7.79
CA PHE A 14 6.88 12.86 7.87
C PHE A 14 7.52 11.57 7.35
N VAL A 15 8.39 11.70 6.35
CA VAL A 15 9.14 10.56 5.78
C VAL A 15 10.59 10.66 6.24
N ASP A 16 11.12 9.57 6.78
CA ASP A 16 12.52 9.51 7.20
C ASP A 16 13.45 9.48 5.98
N VAL A 17 14.63 10.09 6.11
CA VAL A 17 15.63 10.17 5.02
C VAL A 17 16.31 8.84 4.75
N GLU A 18 16.19 7.88 5.67
CA GLU A 18 16.69 6.52 5.51
C GLU A 18 15.75 5.65 4.66
N LEU A 19 14.52 6.09 4.39
CA LEU A 19 13.53 5.34 3.62
C LEU A 19 13.71 5.55 2.11
N GLU A 20 13.54 4.46 1.37
CA GLU A 20 13.68 4.41 -0.08
C GLU A 20 12.36 4.08 -0.79
N GLN A 21 12.33 4.20 -2.12
CA GLN A 21 11.17 3.81 -2.90
C GLN A 21 10.86 2.31 -2.69
N GLY A 22 9.60 2.01 -2.37
CA GLY A 22 9.14 0.67 -2.01
C GLY A 22 9.08 0.41 -0.50
N ASP A 23 9.64 1.30 0.33
CA ASP A 23 9.52 1.18 1.78
C ASP A 23 8.13 1.56 2.28
N ARG A 24 7.78 1.00 3.44
CA ARG A 24 6.48 1.21 4.10
C ARG A 24 6.59 2.30 5.14
N VAL A 25 5.58 3.18 5.17
CA VAL A 25 5.41 4.23 6.18
C VAL A 25 3.97 4.19 6.69
N SER A 26 3.75 4.52 7.96
CA SER A 26 2.40 4.59 8.54
C SER A 26 2.05 6.04 8.80
N CYS A 27 0.82 6.45 8.47
CA CYS A 27 0.34 7.79 8.81
C CYS A 27 -0.05 7.84 10.29
N ASP A 28 0.48 8.82 11.05
CA ASP A 28 0.15 8.99 12.47
C ASP A 28 -1.29 9.47 12.72
N GLU A 29 -1.94 10.12 11.74
CA GLU A 29 -3.30 10.65 11.92
C GLU A 29 -4.39 9.63 11.60
N CYS A 30 -4.32 8.97 10.44
CA CYS A 30 -5.33 8.00 10.01
C CYS A 30 -4.93 6.55 10.25
N HIS A 31 -3.68 6.29 10.64
CA HIS A 31 -3.14 4.95 10.88
C HIS A 31 -3.13 4.05 9.63
N SER A 32 -3.24 4.63 8.43
CA SER A 32 -3.15 3.88 7.17
C SER A 32 -1.70 3.46 6.89
N ASN A 33 -1.56 2.26 6.30
CA ASN A 33 -0.28 1.79 5.78
C ASN A 33 -0.07 2.36 4.39
N LEU A 34 1.07 3.03 4.19
CA LEU A 34 1.44 3.69 2.95
C LEU A 34 2.77 3.13 2.45
N VAL A 35 3.02 3.30 1.15
CA VAL A 35 4.27 2.90 0.49
C VAL A 35 4.83 4.06 -0.31
N ILE A 36 6.15 4.21 -0.29
CA ILE A 36 6.85 5.25 -1.05
C ILE A 36 6.91 4.83 -2.52
N VAL A 37 6.26 5.59 -3.40
CA VAL A 37 6.26 5.33 -4.85
C VAL A 37 7.12 6.32 -5.63
N GLY A 38 7.63 7.39 -5.00
CA GLY A 38 8.52 8.39 -5.60
C GLY A 38 9.38 9.14 -4.57
N LEU A 39 10.52 9.71 -5.00
CA LEU A 39 11.49 10.41 -4.12
C LEU A 39 11.83 11.86 -4.54
N ASP A 40 11.39 12.33 -5.71
CA ASP A 40 11.65 13.69 -6.20
C ASP A 40 10.48 14.18 -7.09
N PRO A 41 9.38 14.73 -6.53
CA PRO A 41 9.06 14.85 -5.09
C PRO A 41 8.70 13.50 -4.44
N ILE A 42 8.66 13.44 -3.10
CA ILE A 42 8.18 12.25 -2.41
C ILE A 42 6.69 12.05 -2.69
N GLU A 43 6.34 10.84 -3.11
CA GLU A 43 4.96 10.42 -3.37
C GLU A 43 4.65 9.16 -2.57
N LEU A 44 3.49 9.15 -1.91
CA LEU A 44 2.98 8.05 -1.11
C LEU A 44 1.72 7.49 -1.76
N ASP A 45 1.58 6.17 -1.72
CA ASP A 45 0.36 5.47 -2.12
C ASP A 45 -0.09 4.52 -1.00
N LEU A 46 -1.34 4.05 -1.07
CA LEU A 46 -1.86 3.07 -0.13
C LEU A 46 -1.15 1.73 -0.30
N TYR A 47 -0.67 1.19 0.81
CA TYR A 47 -0.15 -0.17 0.85
C TYR A 47 -1.31 -1.14 1.11
N GLU A 48 -1.87 -1.70 0.04
CA GLU A 48 -2.74 -2.86 0.14
C GLU A 48 -1.90 -4.12 0.35
N GLU A 49 -1.94 -4.66 1.56
CA GLU A 49 -1.41 -6.00 1.80
C GLU A 49 -2.34 -6.97 1.09
N LEU A 50 -1.94 -7.42 -0.11
CA LEU A 50 -2.61 -8.51 -0.81
C LEU A 50 -2.47 -9.76 0.06
N ASP A 51 -3.41 -9.94 1.00
CA ASP A 51 -3.64 -11.18 1.72
C ASP A 51 -3.67 -12.28 0.66
N THR A 52 -2.61 -13.07 0.60
CA THR A 52 -2.42 -14.14 -0.40
C THR A 52 -3.35 -15.34 -0.09
N ASP A 53 -4.34 -15.14 0.79
CA ASP A 53 -5.33 -16.11 1.23
C ASP A 53 -6.69 -15.98 0.49
N ASP A 54 -6.85 -15.07 -0.48
CA ASP A 54 -8.08 -14.98 -1.32
C ASP A 54 -7.91 -15.61 -2.73
N TYR A 55 -7.05 -16.63 -2.85
CA TYR A 55 -7.05 -17.57 -3.99
C TYR A 55 -7.75 -18.89 -3.64
N ALA A 56 -8.77 -18.86 -2.79
CA ALA A 56 -9.66 -20.00 -2.56
C ALA A 56 -10.53 -20.23 -3.81
N GLU A 57 -9.98 -21.02 -4.74
CA GLU A 57 -10.68 -21.98 -5.59
C GLU A 57 -12.01 -21.52 -6.22
N LYS A 58 -11.93 -20.90 -7.39
CA LYS A 58 -13.00 -20.96 -8.40
C LYS A 58 -12.56 -21.84 -9.56
N ASP A 59 -12.51 -23.15 -9.32
CA ASP A 59 -12.41 -24.16 -10.38
C ASP A 59 -13.47 -25.25 -10.16
N ASP A 60 -14.75 -24.84 -10.10
CA ASP A 60 -15.88 -25.75 -10.33
C ASP A 60 -16.31 -25.62 -11.80
N PHE A 61 -15.40 -25.94 -12.71
CA PHE A 61 -15.70 -26.11 -14.12
C PHE A 61 -15.15 -27.46 -14.56
N GLU A 62 -15.97 -28.52 -14.43
CA GLU A 62 -16.09 -29.66 -15.36
C GLU A 62 -16.67 -30.91 -14.64
N ALA A 63 -17.97 -30.88 -14.32
CA ALA A 63 -18.76 -32.09 -14.26
C ALA A 63 -19.35 -32.37 -15.66
N HIS A 64 -18.51 -32.85 -16.58
CA HIS A 64 -18.98 -33.42 -17.84
C HIS A 64 -19.55 -34.82 -17.55
N GLU A 65 -20.84 -34.90 -17.20
CA GLU A 65 -21.53 -36.17 -17.00
C GLU A 65 -21.77 -36.83 -18.38
N TYR A 66 -21.26 -38.06 -18.51
CA TYR A 66 -21.20 -38.90 -19.71
C TYR A 66 -22.53 -39.58 -20.04
#